data_AF-A0A936VWF0-F1
#
_entry.id   AF-A0A936VWF0-F1
#
_cell.length_a   1.000
_cell.length_b   1.000
_cell.length_c   1.000
_cell.angle_alpha   90.00
_cell.angle_beta   90.00
_cell.angle_gamma   90.00
#
_symmetry.space_group_name_H-M   'P 1'
#
loop_
_entity.id
_entity.type
_entity.pdbx_description
1 polymer ?
#
loop_
_entity_poly.entity_id
_entity_poly.type
_entity_poly.pdbx_seq_one_letter_code
_entity_poly.pdbx_strand_id
1 'polypeptide(L)'
;MKNFLLTFFSFFCLNLIISQQMPNYQIGTTWTFEYIPESPKPGEYFVKFKNYQIMDTVHSNGRLIYCLGDRDSFYLEDDKMFFWDDGLKSYEMHYDFASVTDYEIKYSFLGKFHLAKVKVDSVYNTIVNSDTIPTQILKIENNGSYPDEEPFIVYKYIGASRSEIKLHLGYGLIELRDIVSDLRCFTSENKTINFQSYPCDSTWYVTSTSEIGKDELIVHPNPTYDQVYIDGLDYDILYDLIDLQGNLLVRDRTKLGKISLEKPGLFVLKLYLPNQIVLKRIVKL
;
A
#
# COMPACT_ATOMS: atom_id res chain seq x y z
N MET A 1 -44.42 -24.17 54.09
CA MET A 1 -43.50 -23.02 54.16
C MET A 1 -42.15 -23.43 53.60
N LYS A 2 -41.81 -22.94 52.40
CA LYS A 2 -40.44 -22.67 51.91
C LYS A 2 -40.59 -22.04 50.53
N ASN A 3 -40.73 -20.72 50.51
CA ASN A 3 -40.67 -19.93 49.28
C ASN A 3 -39.20 -19.72 48.96
N PHE A 4 -38.74 -20.27 47.83
CA PHE A 4 -37.44 -19.96 47.26
C PHE A 4 -37.64 -18.80 46.27
N LEU A 5 -37.23 -17.59 46.66
CA LEU A 5 -37.16 -16.45 45.75
C LEU A 5 -35.88 -16.61 44.92
N LEU A 6 -36.02 -16.93 43.63
CA LEU A 6 -34.92 -16.78 42.67
C LEU A 6 -34.90 -15.32 42.19
N THR A 7 -33.96 -14.54 42.70
CA THR A 7 -33.58 -13.25 42.13
C THR A 7 -32.72 -13.50 40.88
N PHE A 8 -33.31 -13.31 39.69
CA PHE A 8 -32.57 -13.22 38.44
C PHE A 8 -31.87 -11.86 38.38
N PHE A 9 -30.55 -11.84 38.58
CA PHE A 9 -29.72 -10.69 38.26
C PHE A 9 -29.47 -10.70 36.74
N SER A 10 -30.23 -9.88 36.01
CA SER A 10 -29.96 -9.60 34.60
C SER A 10 -28.73 -8.70 34.52
N PHE A 11 -27.58 -9.29 34.21
CA PHE A 11 -26.39 -8.56 33.77
C PHE A 11 -26.69 -7.93 32.40
N PHE A 12 -27.17 -6.70 32.39
CA PHE A 12 -27.16 -5.87 31.18
C PHE A 12 -25.69 -5.49 30.91
N CYS A 13 -25.02 -6.24 30.04
CA CYS A 13 -23.84 -5.73 29.35
C CYS A 13 -24.32 -4.62 28.41
N LEU A 14 -24.38 -3.39 28.91
CA LEU A 14 -24.40 -2.20 28.08
C LEU A 14 -23.12 -2.21 27.25
N ASN A 15 -23.23 -2.62 25.98
CA ASN A 15 -22.28 -2.26 24.94
C ASN A 15 -22.33 -0.73 24.83
N LEU A 16 -21.56 -0.04 25.66
CA LEU A 16 -21.23 1.36 25.46
C LEU A 16 -20.46 1.43 24.14
N ILE A 17 -21.19 1.75 23.08
CA ILE A 17 -20.58 2.26 21.85
C ILE A 17 -19.97 3.59 22.27
N ILE A 18 -18.67 3.56 22.61
CA ILE A 18 -17.89 4.78 22.82
C ILE A 18 -17.84 5.44 21.44
N SER A 19 -18.75 6.37 21.20
CA SER A 19 -18.65 7.27 20.05
C SER A 19 -17.42 8.14 20.29
N GLN A 20 -16.33 7.80 19.60
CA GLN A 20 -15.13 8.62 19.61
C GLN A 20 -15.49 9.94 18.92
N GLN A 21 -15.38 11.05 19.66
CA GLN A 21 -15.64 12.37 19.10
C GLN A 21 -14.75 12.61 17.88
N MET A 22 -15.34 13.21 16.83
CA MET A 22 -14.62 13.58 15.63
C MET A 22 -13.39 14.43 16.00
N PRO A 23 -12.19 14.08 15.51
CA PRO A 23 -10.97 14.76 15.90
C PRO A 23 -10.96 16.17 15.30
N ASN A 24 -10.49 17.12 16.11
CA ASN A 24 -10.14 18.44 15.62
C ASN A 24 -8.64 18.45 15.30
N TYR A 25 -8.28 18.08 14.06
CA TYR A 25 -6.89 18.09 13.65
C TYR A 25 -6.31 19.49 13.66
N GLN A 26 -5.06 19.59 14.13
CA GLN A 26 -4.31 20.84 14.11
C GLN A 26 -3.36 20.86 12.91
N ILE A 27 -2.96 22.06 12.49
CA ILE A 27 -1.85 22.24 11.57
C ILE A 27 -0.63 21.52 12.15
N GLY A 28 0.05 20.74 11.33
CA GLY A 28 1.16 19.88 11.74
C GLY A 28 0.78 18.43 12.03
N THR A 29 -0.52 18.08 12.11
CA THR A 29 -0.96 16.67 12.16
C THR A 29 -0.40 15.93 10.94
N THR A 30 0.27 14.80 11.19
CA THR A 30 1.12 14.13 10.19
C THR A 30 0.86 12.63 10.15
N TRP A 31 0.78 12.10 8.94
CA TRP A 31 0.84 10.68 8.63
C TRP A 31 2.20 10.36 8.03
N THR A 32 2.89 9.40 8.61
CA THR A 32 4.19 8.92 8.13
C THR A 32 4.02 7.53 7.56
N PHE A 33 4.26 7.37 6.27
CA PHE A 33 4.22 6.09 5.56
C PHE A 33 5.62 5.60 5.21
N GLU A 34 5.78 4.29 5.08
CA GLU A 34 6.91 3.69 4.37
C GLU A 34 6.92 4.11 2.90
N TYR A 35 8.12 4.33 2.37
CA TYR A 35 8.32 4.76 0.99
C TYR A 35 9.58 4.10 0.40
N ILE A 36 9.41 3.49 -0.77
CA ILE A 36 10.48 2.88 -1.56
C ILE A 36 10.59 3.65 -2.90
N PRO A 37 11.72 4.33 -3.16
CA PRO A 37 11.91 5.11 -4.38
C PRO A 37 12.14 4.25 -5.65
N GLU A 38 11.77 4.80 -6.81
CA GLU A 38 11.67 4.19 -8.14
C GLU A 38 12.84 3.38 -8.69
N SER A 39 14.06 3.57 -8.22
CA SER A 39 15.19 2.80 -8.73
C SER A 39 16.25 2.76 -7.66
N PRO A 40 16.17 1.80 -6.74
CA PRO A 40 17.40 1.37 -6.11
C PRO A 40 18.36 0.96 -7.24
N LYS A 41 19.54 1.58 -7.31
CA LYS A 41 20.63 0.97 -8.10
C LYS A 41 20.74 -0.49 -7.65
N PRO A 42 21.16 -1.44 -8.51
CA PRO A 42 21.35 -2.81 -8.06
C PRO A 42 22.22 -2.84 -6.78
N GLY A 43 21.63 -3.29 -5.66
CA GLY A 43 22.26 -3.26 -4.32
C GLY A 43 21.81 -2.14 -3.36
N GLU A 44 20.93 -1.23 -3.78
CA GLU A 44 20.52 -0.04 -3.01
C GLU A 44 19.02 -0.05 -2.65
N TYR A 45 18.46 -1.18 -2.18
CA TYR A 45 17.07 -1.18 -1.69
C TYR A 45 16.98 -0.45 -0.34
N PHE A 46 16.50 0.78 -0.38
CA PHE A 46 16.25 1.59 0.82
C PHE A 46 14.75 1.68 1.07
N VAL A 47 14.36 1.37 2.30
CA VAL A 47 13.05 1.76 2.80
C VAL A 47 13.23 3.06 3.58
N LYS A 48 12.62 4.13 3.06
CA LYS A 48 12.55 5.47 3.66
C LYS A 48 11.13 5.73 4.19
N PHE A 49 10.86 6.96 4.58
CA PHE A 49 9.53 7.42 4.94
C PHE A 49 9.07 8.60 4.09
N LYS A 50 7.75 8.75 3.98
CA LYS A 50 7.07 9.88 3.35
C LYS A 50 6.02 10.42 4.31
N ASN A 51 5.97 11.75 4.44
CA ASN A 51 5.02 12.44 5.31
C ASN A 51 3.91 13.09 4.49
N TYR A 52 2.68 12.96 4.98
CA TYR A 52 1.54 13.78 4.60
C TYR A 52 1.17 14.59 5.83
N GLN A 53 1.16 15.91 5.73
CA GLN A 53 0.98 16.80 6.86
C GLN A 53 -0.10 17.83 6.55
N ILE A 54 -0.94 18.14 7.54
CA ILE A 54 -1.87 19.28 7.44
C ILE A 54 -1.04 20.55 7.50
N MET A 55 -1.00 21.27 6.38
CA MET A 55 -0.26 22.51 6.22
C MET A 55 -1.12 23.74 6.51
N ASP A 56 -2.43 23.62 6.29
CA ASP A 56 -3.40 24.71 6.49
C ASP A 56 -4.81 24.15 6.72
N THR A 57 -5.73 25.02 7.14
CA THR A 57 -7.15 24.72 7.30
C THR A 57 -8.02 25.84 6.74
N VAL A 58 -9.09 25.48 6.04
CA VAL A 58 -10.00 26.45 5.40
C VAL A 58 -11.44 26.15 5.79
N HIS A 59 -12.19 27.17 6.19
CA HIS A 59 -13.64 27.06 6.35
C HIS A 59 -14.32 27.38 5.03
N SER A 60 -15.07 26.43 4.48
CA SER A 60 -15.82 26.62 3.23
C SER A 60 -17.16 25.90 3.29
N ASN A 61 -18.24 26.60 2.92
CA ASN A 61 -19.61 26.06 2.94
C ASN A 61 -20.01 25.39 4.27
N GLY A 62 -19.56 25.94 5.40
CA GLY A 62 -19.84 25.40 6.74
C GLY A 62 -18.98 24.19 7.15
N ARG A 63 -18.00 23.79 6.33
CA ARG A 63 -17.09 22.67 6.61
C ARG A 63 -15.69 23.17 6.90
N LEU A 64 -15.02 22.52 7.86
CA LEU A 64 -13.60 22.69 8.12
C LEU A 64 -12.82 21.72 7.22
N ILE A 65 -12.09 22.28 6.26
CA ILE A 65 -11.26 21.54 5.31
C ILE A 65 -9.81 21.56 5.81
N TYR A 66 -9.18 20.39 5.80
CA TYR A 66 -7.77 20.18 6.13
C TYR A 66 -6.95 20.05 4.84
N CYS A 67 -5.96 20.91 4.65
CA CYS A 67 -5.13 20.95 3.45
C CYS A 67 -3.83 20.15 3.65
N LEU A 68 -3.63 19.09 2.87
CA LEU A 68 -2.44 18.22 2.90
C LEU A 68 -1.37 18.74 1.94
N GLY A 69 -0.93 19.97 2.15
CA GLY A 69 -0.05 20.71 1.22
C GLY A 69 -0.73 20.97 -0.13
N ASP A 70 0.06 21.03 -1.20
CA ASP A 70 -0.43 21.41 -2.54
C ASP A 70 -1.16 20.26 -3.28
N ARG A 71 -1.17 19.05 -2.71
CA ARG A 71 -1.61 17.85 -3.42
C ARG A 71 -3.05 17.45 -3.14
N ASP A 72 -3.58 17.80 -1.96
CA ASP A 72 -4.85 17.24 -1.53
C ASP A 72 -5.50 17.99 -0.38
N SER A 73 -6.78 17.71 -0.16
CA SER A 73 -7.52 18.18 0.99
C SER A 73 -8.65 17.23 1.36
N PHE A 74 -9.06 17.29 2.63
CA PHE A 74 -10.14 16.46 3.13
C PHE A 74 -10.95 17.16 4.22
N TYR A 75 -12.14 16.66 4.49
CA TYR A 75 -12.92 17.04 5.67
C TYR A 75 -13.57 15.81 6.30
N LEU A 76 -14.04 16.00 7.53
CA LEU A 76 -14.77 15.00 8.30
C LEU A 76 -16.20 15.49 8.51
N GLU A 77 -17.19 14.62 8.32
CA GLU A 77 -18.61 14.93 8.54
C GLU A 77 -19.33 13.61 8.87
N ASP A 78 -20.12 13.57 9.94
CA ASP A 78 -20.94 12.40 10.34
C ASP A 78 -20.21 11.04 10.26
N ASP A 79 -19.06 10.91 10.91
CA ASP A 79 -18.24 9.69 10.90
C ASP A 79 -17.74 9.24 9.51
N LYS A 80 -17.73 10.14 8.55
CA LYS A 80 -17.17 9.92 7.21
C LYS A 80 -15.96 10.80 6.98
N MET A 81 -15.10 10.36 6.05
CA MET A 81 -14.00 11.18 5.54
C MET A 81 -14.20 11.39 4.05
N PHE A 82 -14.13 12.65 3.66
CA PHE A 82 -14.30 13.06 2.28
C PHE A 82 -13.04 13.72 1.77
N PHE A 83 -12.65 13.41 0.54
CA PHE A 83 -11.44 13.93 -0.07
C PHE A 83 -11.75 14.62 -1.39
N TRP A 84 -10.96 15.62 -1.74
CA TRP A 84 -11.09 16.29 -3.02
C TRP A 84 -10.76 15.33 -4.17
N ASP A 85 -11.65 15.24 -5.15
CA ASP A 85 -11.42 14.59 -6.45
C ASP A 85 -11.30 15.67 -7.53
N ASP A 86 -10.11 15.75 -8.12
CA ASP A 86 -9.80 16.78 -9.09
C ASP A 86 -10.52 16.64 -10.41
N GLY A 87 -10.93 15.42 -10.79
CA GLY A 87 -11.66 15.19 -12.03
C GLY A 87 -13.16 15.42 -11.89
N LEU A 88 -13.73 15.18 -10.70
CA LEU A 88 -15.14 15.46 -10.40
C LEU A 88 -15.37 16.90 -9.91
N LYS A 89 -14.31 17.59 -9.43
CA LYS A 89 -14.39 18.93 -8.82
C LYS A 89 -15.32 18.97 -7.62
N SER A 90 -15.29 17.91 -6.83
CA SER A 90 -16.09 17.72 -5.63
C SER A 90 -15.33 16.90 -4.60
N TYR A 91 -15.81 16.95 -3.35
CA TYR A 91 -15.31 16.08 -2.30
C TYR A 91 -16.09 14.77 -2.29
N GLU A 92 -15.40 13.66 -2.48
CA GLU A 92 -15.98 12.33 -2.50
C GLU A 92 -15.70 11.60 -1.20
N MET A 93 -16.68 10.83 -0.74
CA MET A 93 -16.55 10.02 0.47
C MET A 93 -15.63 8.83 0.17
N HIS A 94 -14.55 8.68 0.93
CA HIS A 94 -13.69 7.50 0.86
C HIS A 94 -13.94 6.52 2.01
N TYR A 95 -14.46 7.00 3.14
CA TYR A 95 -14.68 6.18 4.32
C TYR A 95 -16.03 6.52 4.95
N ASP A 96 -16.80 5.48 5.27
CA ASP A 96 -18.02 5.56 6.08
C ASP A 96 -17.90 4.60 7.28
N PHE A 97 -17.53 5.15 8.44
CA PHE A 97 -17.35 4.35 9.65
C PHE A 97 -18.68 4.00 10.34
N ALA A 98 -19.81 4.54 9.87
CA ALA A 98 -21.14 4.15 10.32
C ALA A 98 -21.70 2.95 9.52
N SER A 99 -21.22 2.73 8.29
CA SER A 99 -21.59 1.54 7.51
C SER A 99 -20.94 0.27 8.06
N VAL A 100 -21.72 -0.81 8.12
CA VAL A 100 -21.28 -2.15 8.55
C VAL A 100 -21.47 -3.21 7.46
N THR A 101 -21.85 -2.80 6.24
CA THR A 101 -22.18 -3.73 5.14
C THR A 101 -21.46 -3.33 3.86
N ASP A 102 -21.92 -2.29 3.17
CA ASP A 102 -21.29 -1.76 1.98
C ASP A 102 -21.54 -0.26 1.82
N TYR A 103 -20.81 0.36 0.91
CA TYR A 103 -21.01 1.71 0.41
C TYR A 103 -20.28 1.88 -0.93
N GLU A 104 -20.47 3.04 -1.59
CA GLU A 104 -19.86 3.32 -2.88
C GLU A 104 -18.98 4.58 -2.81
N ILE A 105 -17.83 4.51 -3.46
CA ILE A 105 -16.92 5.64 -3.64
C ILE A 105 -16.98 6.08 -5.10
N LYS A 106 -17.32 7.34 -5.32
CA LYS A 106 -17.21 7.97 -6.64
C LYS A 106 -15.79 8.46 -6.83
N TYR A 107 -15.26 8.32 -8.04
CA TYR A 107 -13.96 8.86 -8.37
C TYR A 107 -13.86 9.17 -9.88
N SER A 108 -12.97 10.08 -10.24
CA SER A 108 -12.58 10.32 -11.62
C SER A 108 -11.24 9.67 -11.94
N PHE A 109 -11.17 8.99 -13.07
CA PHE A 109 -9.92 8.47 -13.61
C PHE A 109 -9.84 8.71 -15.10
N LEU A 110 -8.71 9.28 -15.56
CA LEU A 110 -8.50 9.68 -16.97
C LEU A 110 -9.68 10.49 -17.53
N GLY A 111 -10.27 11.37 -16.70
CA GLY A 111 -11.39 12.23 -17.05
C GLY A 111 -12.75 11.52 -17.16
N LYS A 112 -12.84 10.26 -16.73
CA LYS A 112 -14.09 9.49 -16.72
C LYS A 112 -14.59 9.28 -15.30
N PHE A 113 -15.91 9.27 -15.17
CA PHE A 113 -16.60 8.94 -13.93
C PHE A 113 -16.58 7.43 -13.69
N HIS A 114 -16.27 7.05 -12.45
CA HIS A 114 -16.26 5.67 -11.99
C HIS A 114 -16.89 5.56 -10.59
N LEU A 115 -17.24 4.32 -10.23
CA LEU A 115 -17.85 3.96 -8.97
C LEU A 115 -17.17 2.69 -8.45
N ALA A 116 -16.52 2.78 -7.30
CA ALA A 116 -15.95 1.64 -6.60
C ALA A 116 -16.94 1.15 -5.54
N LYS A 117 -17.25 -0.15 -5.54
CA LYS A 117 -18.08 -0.75 -4.49
C LYS A 117 -17.18 -1.18 -3.35
N VAL A 118 -17.49 -0.72 -2.14
CA VAL A 118 -16.73 -1.06 -0.94
C VAL A 118 -17.60 -1.92 -0.06
N LYS A 119 -17.11 -3.10 0.28
CA LYS A 119 -17.71 -4.03 1.23
C LYS A 119 -16.96 -3.97 2.55
N VAL A 120 -17.69 -3.79 3.64
CA VAL A 120 -17.17 -3.88 5.00
C VAL A 120 -17.15 -5.36 5.38
N ASP A 121 -15.96 -5.94 5.45
CA ASP A 121 -15.76 -7.35 5.79
C ASP A 121 -15.84 -7.57 7.31
N SER A 122 -15.24 -6.66 8.09
CA SER A 122 -15.33 -6.70 9.55
C SER A 122 -15.13 -5.33 10.17
N VAL A 123 -15.67 -5.16 11.38
CA VAL A 123 -15.49 -3.99 12.25
C VAL A 123 -14.97 -4.47 13.59
N TYR A 124 -13.86 -3.90 14.04
CA TYR A 124 -13.21 -4.26 15.30
C TYR A 124 -12.43 -3.08 15.87
N ASN A 125 -11.75 -3.28 17.00
CA ASN A 125 -10.88 -2.28 17.59
C ASN A 125 -9.42 -2.72 17.47
N THR A 126 -8.58 -1.87 16.89
CA THR A 126 -7.12 -2.05 16.93
C THR A 126 -6.58 -1.43 18.20
N ILE A 127 -5.74 -2.18 18.93
CA ILE A 127 -5.07 -1.68 20.13
C ILE A 127 -3.61 -1.39 19.80
N VAL A 128 -3.21 -0.12 19.90
CA VAL A 128 -1.84 0.35 19.63
C VAL A 128 -1.39 1.23 20.79
N ASN A 129 -0.29 0.89 21.48
CA ASN A 129 0.23 1.69 22.60
C ASN A 129 -0.81 2.04 23.70
N SER A 130 -1.73 1.11 23.99
CA SER A 130 -2.88 1.28 24.90
C SER A 130 -4.03 2.16 24.36
N ASP A 131 -3.92 2.66 23.14
CA ASP A 131 -5.01 3.33 22.44
C ASP A 131 -5.90 2.32 21.75
N THR A 132 -7.21 2.55 21.84
CA THR A 132 -8.22 1.77 21.13
C THR A 132 -8.73 2.58 19.95
N ILE A 133 -8.56 2.05 18.74
CA ILE A 133 -8.91 2.71 17.48
C ILE A 133 -9.98 1.88 16.78
N PRO A 134 -11.22 2.40 16.60
CA PRO A 134 -12.22 1.74 15.77
C PRO A 134 -11.66 1.52 14.36
N THR A 135 -11.79 0.30 13.85
CA THR A 135 -11.13 -0.16 12.63
C THR A 135 -12.11 -0.96 11.78
N GLN A 136 -12.02 -0.77 10.47
CA GLN A 136 -12.75 -1.58 9.49
C GLN A 136 -11.76 -2.34 8.60
N ILE A 137 -12.12 -3.57 8.23
CA ILE A 137 -11.54 -4.24 7.07
C ILE A 137 -12.49 -4.04 5.89
N LEU A 138 -11.98 -3.41 4.85
CA LEU A 138 -12.71 -3.13 3.62
C LEU A 138 -12.24 -4.05 2.50
N LYS A 139 -13.15 -4.43 1.61
CA LYS A 139 -12.86 -5.09 0.34
C LYS A 139 -13.44 -4.24 -0.77
N ILE A 140 -12.67 -4.00 -1.82
CA ILE A 140 -13.11 -3.16 -2.94
C ILE A 140 -13.51 -4.11 -4.08
N GLU A 141 -14.80 -4.18 -4.37
CA GLU A 141 -15.31 -4.94 -5.50
C GLU A 141 -15.15 -4.11 -6.79
N ASN A 142 -14.28 -4.60 -7.65
CA ASN A 142 -14.17 -4.31 -9.08
C ASN A 142 -13.94 -2.84 -9.50
N ASN A 143 -12.68 -2.54 -9.84
CA ASN A 143 -12.35 -1.55 -10.87
C ASN A 143 -11.51 -2.13 -12.04
N GLY A 144 -11.41 -3.46 -12.13
CA GLY A 144 -10.58 -4.16 -13.12
C GLY A 144 -9.07 -4.20 -12.82
N SER A 145 -8.63 -3.71 -11.66
CA SER A 145 -7.20 -3.68 -11.32
C SER A 145 -6.81 -4.64 -10.19
N TYR A 146 -7.60 -4.74 -9.11
CA TYR A 146 -7.34 -5.63 -7.98
C TYR A 146 -7.78 -7.07 -8.26
N PRO A 147 -7.03 -8.11 -7.83
CA PRO A 147 -7.62 -9.43 -7.67
C PRO A 147 -8.75 -9.30 -6.64
N ASP A 148 -9.95 -9.74 -7.01
CA ASP A 148 -11.11 -9.81 -6.12
C ASP A 148 -10.65 -10.54 -4.84
N GLU A 149 -10.59 -9.83 -3.70
CA GLU A 149 -10.37 -10.31 -2.31
C GLU A 149 -9.38 -9.47 -1.47
N GLU A 150 -8.62 -8.53 -2.05
CA GLU A 150 -7.59 -7.83 -1.27
C GLU A 150 -8.18 -6.97 -0.13
N PRO A 151 -7.83 -7.23 1.15
CA PRO A 151 -8.37 -6.47 2.28
C PRO A 151 -7.60 -5.16 2.51
N PHE A 152 -8.33 -4.12 2.90
CA PHE A 152 -7.77 -2.83 3.34
C PHE A 152 -8.17 -2.56 4.77
N ILE A 153 -7.18 -2.44 5.65
CA ILE A 153 -7.42 -2.04 7.04
C ILE A 153 -7.50 -0.50 7.06
N VAL A 154 -8.56 0.02 7.66
CA VAL A 154 -8.80 1.46 7.77
C VAL A 154 -9.13 1.83 9.20
N TYR A 155 -8.38 2.79 9.73
CA TYR A 155 -8.49 3.30 11.09
C TYR A 155 -9.41 4.53 11.11
N LYS A 156 -10.39 4.56 12.04
CA LYS A 156 -11.35 5.66 12.16
C LYS A 156 -10.63 7.01 12.27
N TYR A 157 -10.99 7.91 11.37
CA TYR A 157 -10.41 9.24 11.15
C TYR A 157 -8.93 9.29 10.71
N ILE A 158 -8.14 8.25 10.94
CA ILE A 158 -6.74 8.21 10.48
C ILE A 158 -6.65 7.83 9.00
N GLY A 159 -7.52 6.94 8.49
CA GLY A 159 -7.48 6.49 7.09
C GLY A 159 -6.83 5.11 6.93
N ALA A 160 -6.36 4.81 5.71
CA ALA A 160 -5.89 3.47 5.37
C ALA A 160 -4.54 3.12 6.03
N SER A 161 -4.37 1.84 6.34
CA SER A 161 -3.14 1.30 6.93
C SER A 161 -1.98 1.23 5.95
N ARG A 162 -2.23 1.41 4.65
CA ARG A 162 -1.23 1.29 3.59
C ARG A 162 -1.62 2.10 2.34
N SER A 163 -0.68 2.17 1.41
CA SER A 163 -0.75 2.94 0.17
C SER A 163 -0.69 4.44 0.41
N GLU A 164 -1.74 5.07 0.93
CA GLU A 164 -1.74 6.50 1.31
C GLU A 164 -2.86 6.74 2.36
N ILE A 165 -3.15 8.01 2.70
CA ILE A 165 -4.28 8.32 3.60
C ILE A 165 -5.62 7.95 2.93
N LYS A 166 -5.75 8.19 1.62
CA LYS A 166 -6.93 7.82 0.81
C LYS A 166 -6.95 6.34 0.52
N LEU A 167 -8.15 5.78 0.43
CA LEU A 167 -8.31 4.39 0.02
C LEU A 167 -7.82 4.23 -1.41
N HIS A 168 -6.92 3.29 -1.63
CA HIS A 168 -6.41 3.03 -2.97
C HIS A 168 -7.44 2.22 -3.78
N LEU A 169 -7.95 2.80 -4.86
CA LEU A 169 -9.11 2.26 -5.59
C LEU A 169 -8.76 1.35 -6.79
N GLY A 170 -7.48 1.19 -7.17
CA GLY A 170 -7.04 0.19 -8.17
C GLY A 170 -5.62 0.34 -8.69
N TYR A 171 -4.95 -0.78 -9.00
CA TYR A 171 -3.59 -0.80 -9.59
C TYR A 171 -3.43 -0.08 -10.94
N GLY A 172 -4.49 0.12 -11.74
CA GLY A 172 -4.42 0.97 -12.95
C GLY A 172 -4.23 2.47 -12.65
N LEU A 173 -4.39 2.87 -11.39
CA LEU A 173 -4.13 4.21 -10.85
C LEU A 173 -2.66 4.36 -10.40
N ILE A 174 -1.90 3.26 -10.41
CA ILE A 174 -0.50 3.16 -10.01
C ILE A 174 0.32 2.96 -11.28
N GLU A 175 0.63 4.04 -11.99
CA GLU A 175 1.95 4.10 -12.64
C GLU A 175 3.00 4.39 -11.55
N LEU A 176 3.07 3.59 -10.48
CA LEU A 176 3.99 3.91 -9.38
C LEU A 176 5.34 3.28 -9.59
N ARG A 177 6.07 4.07 -10.35
CA ARG A 177 7.44 4.47 -10.10
C ARG A 177 7.81 4.53 -8.61
N ASP A 178 7.01 5.04 -7.68
CA ASP A 178 7.34 5.09 -6.25
C ASP A 178 6.34 4.35 -5.34
N ILE A 179 6.79 3.39 -4.53
CA ILE A 179 5.89 2.59 -3.68
C ILE A 179 5.75 3.24 -2.30
N VAL A 180 4.55 3.71 -1.97
CA VAL A 180 4.17 4.01 -0.58
C VAL A 180 3.44 2.77 -0.04
N SER A 181 3.98 2.17 1.02
CA SER A 181 3.44 0.93 1.62
C SER A 181 2.75 1.26 2.93
N ASP A 182 3.31 0.88 4.07
CA ASP A 182 2.59 0.83 5.33
C ASP A 182 2.56 2.18 6.06
N LEU A 183 1.44 2.48 6.71
CA LEU A 183 1.35 3.55 7.69
C LEU A 183 2.25 3.17 8.87
N ARG A 184 3.28 3.98 9.10
CA ARG A 184 4.17 3.85 10.25
C ARG A 184 3.57 4.51 11.46
N CYS A 185 3.23 5.78 11.31
CA CYS A 185 2.82 6.61 12.43
C CYS A 185 1.75 7.63 12.06
N PHE A 186 0.88 7.90 13.02
CA PHE A 186 -0.01 9.05 13.02
C PHE A 186 0.35 9.95 14.19
N THR A 187 0.74 11.19 13.91
CA THR A 187 1.14 12.18 14.92
C THR A 187 0.18 13.37 14.90
N SER A 188 -0.35 13.70 16.05
CA SER A 188 -1.14 14.90 16.34
C SER A 188 -0.55 15.60 17.57
N GLU A 189 -0.95 16.84 17.88
CA GLU A 189 -0.29 17.70 18.90
C GLU A 189 0.18 16.99 20.17
N ASN A 190 -0.66 16.14 20.75
CA ASN A 190 -0.39 15.50 22.04
C ASN A 190 -0.19 13.99 21.95
N LYS A 191 -0.12 13.43 20.74
CA LYS A 191 -0.19 11.99 20.56
C LYS A 191 0.45 11.51 19.27
N THR A 192 1.36 10.55 19.43
CA THR A 192 1.90 9.74 18.33
C THR A 192 1.47 8.30 18.52
N ILE A 193 0.78 7.76 17.51
CA ILE A 193 0.42 6.36 17.41
C ILE A 193 1.43 5.72 16.46
N ASN A 194 2.19 4.73 16.95
CA ASN A 194 3.15 3.99 16.13
C ASN A 194 2.55 2.61 15.80
N PHE A 195 2.22 2.39 14.54
CA PHE A 195 1.64 1.14 14.04
C PHE A 195 2.70 0.08 13.76
N GLN A 196 3.98 0.46 13.74
CA GLN A 196 5.10 -0.42 13.40
C GLN A 196 6.05 -0.56 14.58
N SER A 197 6.89 -1.61 14.57
CA SER A 197 7.83 -1.88 15.66
C SER A 197 9.12 -1.05 15.60
N TYR A 198 9.26 -0.16 14.61
CA TYR A 198 10.44 0.66 14.37
C TYR A 198 10.10 2.16 14.38
N PRO A 199 11.08 3.07 14.53
CA PRO A 199 10.83 4.52 14.57
C PRO A 199 10.22 5.06 13.27
N CYS A 200 9.31 6.04 13.38
CA CYS A 200 8.59 6.63 12.26
C CYS A 200 9.53 7.18 11.16
N ASP A 201 10.63 7.80 11.59
CA ASP A 201 11.66 8.47 10.81
C ASP A 201 12.84 7.58 10.44
N SER A 202 12.77 6.28 10.77
CA SER A 202 13.85 5.35 10.45
C SER A 202 13.99 5.14 8.94
N THR A 203 15.22 4.99 8.49
CA THR A 203 15.54 4.58 7.12
C THR A 203 16.49 3.41 7.21
N TRP A 204 16.25 2.35 6.45
CA TRP A 204 17.09 1.16 6.46
C TRP A 204 17.31 0.61 5.06
N TYR A 205 18.35 -0.21 4.96
CA TYR A 205 18.63 -1.02 3.79
C TYR A 205 17.88 -2.33 3.93
N VAL A 206 17.15 -2.73 2.89
CA VAL A 206 16.63 -4.08 2.75
C VAL A 206 17.74 -4.91 2.12
N THR A 207 18.50 -5.61 2.95
CA THR A 207 19.37 -6.69 2.50
C THR A 207 18.52 -7.94 2.40
N SER A 208 18.45 -8.58 1.22
CA SER A 208 17.75 -9.85 1.10
C SER A 208 18.30 -10.86 2.11
N THR A 209 17.44 -11.37 2.99
CA THR A 209 17.72 -12.53 3.85
C THR A 209 17.32 -13.83 3.18
N SER A 210 17.00 -13.83 1.89
CA SER A 210 16.87 -15.07 1.14
C SER A 210 18.16 -15.86 1.34
N GLU A 211 18.09 -16.94 2.11
CA GLU A 211 19.15 -17.92 2.17
C GLU A 211 19.52 -18.24 0.73
N ILE A 212 20.77 -17.94 0.39
CA ILE A 212 21.39 -18.33 -0.88
C ILE A 212 21.40 -19.86 -0.85
N GLY A 213 20.30 -20.50 -1.27
CA GLY A 213 20.21 -21.94 -1.12
C GLY A 213 18.91 -22.66 -1.43
N LYS A 214 17.78 -22.03 -1.80
CA LYS A 214 16.55 -22.83 -1.99
C LYS A 214 15.74 -22.78 -3.28
N ASP A 215 16.01 -21.86 -4.22
CA ASP A 215 15.56 -22.02 -5.61
C ASP A 215 16.60 -21.35 -6.53
N GLU A 216 17.70 -22.05 -6.80
CA GLU A 216 18.70 -21.53 -7.73
C GLU A 216 18.13 -21.54 -9.15
N LEU A 217 17.84 -20.37 -9.70
CA LEU A 217 17.67 -20.25 -11.15
C LEU A 217 18.97 -20.71 -11.84
N ILE A 218 18.87 -21.75 -12.67
CA ILE A 218 20.01 -22.30 -13.41
C ILE A 218 19.96 -21.77 -14.84
N VAL A 219 21.03 -21.11 -15.27
CA VAL A 219 21.18 -20.63 -16.65
C VAL A 219 22.04 -21.62 -17.43
N HIS A 220 21.48 -22.22 -18.48
CA HIS A 220 22.19 -23.20 -19.30
C HIS A 220 21.70 -23.20 -20.76
N PRO A 221 22.51 -23.63 -21.74
CA PRO A 221 23.94 -23.79 -21.62
C PRO A 221 24.61 -22.42 -21.43
N ASN A 222 25.72 -22.40 -20.69
CA ASN A 222 26.52 -21.19 -20.51
C ASN A 222 27.99 -21.61 -20.34
N PRO A 223 28.83 -21.49 -21.38
CA PRO A 223 28.61 -20.73 -22.62
C PRO A 223 27.54 -21.30 -23.57
N THR A 224 27.00 -20.45 -24.45
CA THR A 224 26.06 -20.83 -25.53
C THR A 224 26.54 -20.37 -26.91
N TYR A 225 25.96 -20.91 -27.97
CA TYR A 225 26.14 -20.43 -29.35
C TYR A 225 24.96 -19.57 -29.84
N ASP A 226 23.79 -19.65 -29.21
CA ASP A 226 22.59 -18.96 -29.69
C ASP A 226 21.67 -18.55 -28.53
N GLN A 227 21.16 -19.53 -27.80
CA GLN A 227 20.11 -19.34 -26.80
C GLN A 227 20.54 -19.86 -25.42
N VAL A 228 20.04 -19.20 -24.38
CA VAL A 228 20.13 -19.66 -23.00
C VAL A 228 18.73 -19.95 -22.46
N TYR A 229 18.66 -20.97 -21.62
CA TYR A 229 17.49 -21.42 -20.88
C TYR A 229 17.69 -21.08 -19.40
N ILE A 230 16.60 -20.73 -18.74
CA ILE A 230 16.58 -20.40 -17.32
C ILE A 230 15.60 -21.37 -16.65
N ASP A 231 16.14 -22.37 -15.97
CA ASP A 231 15.35 -23.32 -15.19
C ASP A 231 14.90 -22.68 -13.88
N GLY A 232 13.72 -23.08 -13.40
CA GLY A 232 13.13 -22.55 -12.16
C GLY A 232 12.24 -21.32 -12.35
N LEU A 233 11.88 -20.98 -13.59
CA LEU A 233 10.87 -19.96 -13.87
C LEU A 233 9.49 -20.58 -14.07
N ASP A 234 8.51 -20.12 -13.30
CA ASP A 234 7.10 -20.52 -13.45
C ASP A 234 6.37 -19.72 -14.55
N TYR A 235 6.94 -18.61 -15.01
CA TYR A 235 6.36 -17.72 -16.02
C TYR A 235 7.43 -16.82 -16.66
N ASP A 236 7.07 -16.11 -17.74
CA ASP A 236 7.99 -15.23 -18.44
C ASP A 236 8.26 -13.93 -17.68
N ILE A 237 9.54 -13.63 -17.47
CA ILE A 237 10.01 -12.52 -16.64
C ILE A 237 10.76 -11.48 -17.46
N LEU A 238 10.77 -10.24 -16.95
CA LEU A 238 11.57 -9.16 -17.53
C LEU A 238 13.06 -9.45 -17.29
N TYR A 239 13.89 -9.17 -18.28
CA TYR A 239 15.34 -9.24 -18.16
C TYR A 239 16.03 -8.06 -18.86
N ASP A 240 17.22 -7.73 -18.33
CA ASP A 240 18.19 -6.85 -18.97
C ASP A 240 19.44 -7.64 -19.35
N LEU A 241 19.95 -7.42 -20.57
CA LEU A 241 21.28 -7.85 -21.00
C LEU A 241 22.21 -6.64 -20.98
N ILE A 242 23.27 -6.71 -20.19
CA ILE A 242 24.18 -5.60 -19.92
C ILE A 242 25.59 -5.99 -20.38
N ASP A 243 26.31 -5.07 -21.02
CA ASP A 243 27.72 -5.28 -21.38
C ASP A 243 28.67 -5.13 -20.18
N LEU A 244 29.96 -5.37 -20.40
CA LEU A 244 30.98 -5.25 -19.35
C LEU A 244 31.26 -3.81 -18.90
N GLN A 245 30.82 -2.82 -19.67
CA GLN A 245 30.92 -1.40 -19.37
C GLN A 245 29.70 -0.90 -18.59
N GLY A 246 28.70 -1.75 -18.36
CA GLY A 246 27.47 -1.41 -17.66
C GLY A 246 26.38 -0.83 -18.55
N ASN A 247 26.55 -0.82 -19.88
CA ASN A 247 25.53 -0.33 -20.80
C ASN A 247 24.45 -1.39 -21.01
N LEU A 248 23.19 -0.95 -21.00
CA LEU A 248 22.05 -1.78 -21.35
C LEU A 248 22.07 -2.06 -22.87
N LEU A 249 22.16 -3.34 -23.24
CA LEU A 249 22.10 -3.78 -24.63
C LEU A 249 20.67 -4.15 -25.05
N VAL A 250 19.98 -4.89 -24.18
CA VAL A 250 18.63 -5.42 -24.43
C VAL A 250 17.81 -5.35 -23.15
N ARG A 251 16.54 -4.95 -23.26
CA ARG A 251 15.51 -5.12 -22.26
C ARG A 251 14.32 -5.81 -22.91
N ASP A 252 14.02 -7.03 -22.49
CA ASP A 252 12.93 -7.82 -23.05
C ASP A 252 12.38 -8.79 -21.99
N ARG A 253 11.37 -9.58 -22.33
CA ARG A 253 10.88 -10.69 -21.49
C ARG A 253 11.40 -12.02 -22.02
N THR A 254 11.65 -12.96 -21.12
CA THR A 254 11.89 -14.35 -21.52
C THR A 254 10.72 -14.87 -22.34
N LYS A 255 10.95 -15.89 -23.17
CA LYS A 255 9.88 -16.60 -23.86
C LYS A 255 9.99 -18.09 -23.56
N LEU A 256 9.07 -18.62 -22.77
CA LEU A 256 9.13 -19.99 -22.24
C LEU A 256 10.47 -20.26 -21.54
N GLY A 257 10.93 -19.30 -20.74
CA GLY A 257 12.22 -19.40 -20.02
C GLY A 257 13.47 -19.30 -20.90
N LYS A 258 13.33 -18.85 -22.16
CA LYS A 258 14.44 -18.72 -23.12
C LYS A 258 14.82 -17.27 -23.38
N ILE A 259 16.10 -17.06 -23.65
CA ILE A 259 16.68 -15.79 -24.11
C ILE A 259 17.59 -16.07 -25.32
N SER A 260 17.41 -15.30 -26.38
CA SER A 260 18.29 -15.31 -27.55
C SER A 260 19.34 -14.22 -27.43
N LEU A 261 20.60 -14.54 -27.72
CA LEU A 261 21.70 -13.60 -27.73
C LEU A 261 22.07 -13.31 -29.17
N GLU A 262 22.03 -12.05 -29.61
CA GLU A 262 22.32 -11.73 -31.01
C GLU A 262 23.81 -11.78 -31.33
N LYS A 263 24.66 -11.25 -30.44
CA LYS A 263 26.09 -11.05 -30.68
C LYS A 263 26.95 -11.94 -29.75
N PRO A 264 28.08 -12.49 -30.24
CA PRO A 264 29.08 -13.10 -29.38
C PRO A 264 29.61 -12.10 -28.36
N GLY A 265 29.90 -12.58 -27.16
CA GLY A 265 30.38 -11.72 -26.08
C GLY A 265 30.10 -12.24 -24.68
N LEU A 266 30.58 -11.46 -23.71
CA LEU A 266 30.33 -11.66 -22.29
C LEU A 266 29.32 -10.62 -21.81
N PHE A 267 28.27 -11.09 -21.16
CA PHE A 267 27.14 -10.26 -20.73
C PHE A 267 26.80 -10.52 -19.26
N VAL A 268 26.20 -9.52 -18.63
CA VAL A 268 25.49 -9.67 -17.37
C VAL A 268 24.00 -9.74 -17.68
N LEU A 269 23.39 -10.89 -17.39
CA LEU A 269 21.95 -11.07 -17.41
C LEU A 269 21.39 -10.66 -16.04
N LYS A 270 20.45 -9.72 -16.05
CA LYS A 270 19.72 -9.26 -14.88
C LYS A 270 18.26 -9.68 -15.01
N LEU A 271 17.80 -10.55 -14.13
CA LEU A 271 16.45 -11.10 -14.09
C LEU A 271 15.63 -10.42 -13.00
N TYR A 272 14.41 -10.00 -13.35
CA TYR A 272 13.50 -9.32 -12.44
C TYR A 272 12.40 -10.31 -11.98
N LEU A 273 12.56 -10.85 -10.77
CA LEU A 273 11.56 -11.65 -10.08
C LEU A 273 10.72 -10.75 -9.17
N PRO A 274 9.50 -11.15 -8.73
CA PRO A 274 8.63 -10.31 -7.91
C PRO A 274 9.29 -9.78 -6.64
N ASN A 275 10.17 -10.58 -6.03
CA ASN A 275 10.75 -10.30 -4.72
C ASN A 275 12.28 -10.11 -4.77
N GLN A 276 12.92 -10.28 -5.93
CA GLN A 276 14.39 -10.21 -6.03
C GLN A 276 14.89 -9.92 -7.44
N ILE A 277 16.12 -9.43 -7.52
CA ILE A 277 16.86 -9.32 -8.78
C ILE A 277 17.98 -10.35 -8.76
N VAL A 278 18.02 -11.19 -9.79
CA VAL A 278 19.07 -12.21 -9.95
C VAL A 278 20.04 -11.79 -11.05
N LEU A 279 21.33 -11.77 -10.74
CA LEU A 279 22.40 -11.47 -11.69
C LEU A 279 23.12 -12.76 -12.08
N LYS A 280 23.25 -13.01 -13.38
CA LYS A 280 23.99 -14.15 -13.93
C LYS A 280 24.96 -13.66 -15.00
N ARG A 281 26.16 -14.24 -15.00
CA ARG A 281 27.14 -14.05 -16.08
C ARG A 281 26.74 -14.95 -17.24
N ILE A 282 26.72 -14.45 -18.48
CA ILE A 282 26.43 -15.25 -19.68
C ILE A 282 27.48 -15.03 -20.76
N VAL A 283 27.91 -16.14 -21.39
CA VAL A 283 28.88 -16.13 -22.47
C VAL A 283 28.23 -16.67 -23.74
N LYS A 284 28.25 -15.88 -24.81
CA LYS A 284 28.02 -16.36 -26.18
C LYS A 284 29.35 -16.49 -26.92
N LEU A 285 29.62 -17.69 -27.42
CA LEU A 285 30.81 -18.01 -28.23
C LEU A 285 30.67 -17.49 -29.67
#